data_AF-A0AB73QHV1-F1
#
_entry.id   AF-A0AB73QHV1-F1
#
_cell.length_a   1.000
_cell.length_b   1.000
_cell.length_c   1.000
_cell.angle_alpha   90.00
_cell.angle_beta   90.00
_cell.angle_gamma   90.00
#
_symmetry.space_group_name_H-M   'P 1'
#
loop_
_entity.id
_entity.type
_entity.pdbx_description
1 polymer ?
#
loop_
_entity_poly.entity_id
_entity_poly.type
_entity_poly.pdbx_seq_one_letter_code
_entity_poly.pdbx_strand_id
1 'polypeptide(L)'
;MIIEKASNKELELLKNANFRHPEAVRASLEHGAITHILKRHGVNSVNVKNGESPITYEDIANYRSFIDEADDVLVDNNHLIAFKQINGYAVVVEQAVNRKNELVLKTMFKSNGDYKDNNTYKKLQDTKPSKGQP
;
A
#
# COMPACT_ATOMS: atom_id res chain seq x y z
N MET A 1 -17.57 5.78 -1.22
CA MET A 1 -16.73 4.66 -1.69
C MET A 1 -16.53 4.87 -3.17
N ILE A 2 -15.28 4.83 -3.63
CA ILE A 2 -14.93 4.91 -5.05
C ILE A 2 -14.53 3.51 -5.49
N ILE A 3 -14.96 3.09 -6.68
CA ILE A 3 -14.61 1.80 -7.27
C ILE A 3 -14.21 2.05 -8.72
N GLU A 4 -13.05 1.54 -9.10
CA GLU A 4 -12.48 1.66 -10.42
C GLU A 4 -12.00 0.30 -10.92
N LYS A 5 -11.73 0.18 -12.22
CA LYS A 5 -11.04 -1.00 -12.74
C LYS A 5 -9.61 -1.04 -12.20
N ALA A 6 -9.14 -2.22 -11.79
CA ALA A 6 -7.73 -2.41 -11.44
C ALA A 6 -6.83 -2.11 -12.65
N SER A 7 -5.65 -1.57 -12.41
CA SER A 7 -4.72 -1.16 -13.45
C SER A 7 -4.02 -2.40 -13.99
N ASN A 8 -3.49 -2.33 -15.21
CA ASN A 8 -2.70 -3.44 -15.75
C ASN A 8 -1.51 -3.78 -14.85
N LYS A 9 -0.89 -2.77 -14.22
CA LYS A 9 0.22 -2.97 -13.28
C LYS A 9 -0.23 -3.73 -12.02
N GLU A 10 -1.34 -3.33 -11.40
CA GLU A 10 -1.90 -4.03 -10.24
C GLU A 10 -2.24 -5.50 -10.58
N LEU A 11 -2.84 -5.73 -11.76
CA LEU A 11 -3.15 -7.07 -12.24
C LEU A 11 -1.90 -7.92 -12.50
N GLU A 12 -0.83 -7.32 -13.05
CA GLU A 12 0.44 -8.00 -13.28
C GLU A 12 1.13 -8.38 -11.96
N LEU A 13 1.19 -7.44 -11.01
CA LEU A 13 1.77 -7.64 -9.68
C LEU A 13 1.03 -8.73 -8.90
N LEU A 14 -0.29 -8.79 -9.02
CA LEU A 14 -1.15 -9.73 -8.29
C LEU A 14 -1.68 -10.86 -9.18
N LYS A 15 -0.97 -11.23 -10.24
CA LYS A 15 -1.39 -12.31 -11.16
C LYS A 15 -1.62 -13.66 -10.47
N ASN A 16 -0.94 -13.90 -9.34
CA ASN A 16 -1.03 -15.11 -8.54
C ASN A 16 -1.90 -14.94 -7.28
N ALA A 17 -2.59 -13.82 -7.13
CA ALA A 17 -3.44 -13.57 -5.98
C ALA A 17 -4.75 -14.38 -6.04
N ASN A 18 -5.40 -14.57 -4.88
CA ASN A 18 -6.62 -15.38 -4.74
C ASN A 18 -7.88 -14.64 -5.20
N PHE A 19 -7.83 -14.06 -6.40
CA PHE A 19 -9.02 -13.50 -7.03
C PHE A 19 -10.01 -14.62 -7.36
N ARG A 20 -11.26 -14.45 -6.95
CA ARG A 20 -12.35 -15.36 -7.34
C ARG A 20 -12.71 -15.22 -8.81
N HIS A 21 -12.54 -14.00 -9.33
CA HIS A 21 -12.85 -13.60 -10.71
C HIS A 21 -11.71 -12.74 -11.28
N PRO A 22 -10.55 -13.33 -11.61
CA PRO A 22 -9.38 -12.58 -12.10
C PRO A 22 -9.68 -11.64 -13.30
N GLU A 23 -10.71 -11.94 -14.09
CA GLU A 23 -11.20 -11.16 -15.22
C GLU A 23 -11.93 -9.86 -14.83
N ALA A 24 -12.39 -9.74 -13.59
CA ALA A 24 -13.28 -8.68 -13.12
C ALA A 24 -12.76 -7.98 -11.84
N VAL A 25 -11.45 -7.90 -11.67
CA VAL A 25 -10.82 -7.24 -10.51
C VAL A 25 -11.02 -5.73 -10.57
N ARG A 26 -11.32 -5.15 -9.41
CA ARG A 26 -11.53 -3.71 -9.24
C ARG A 26 -10.63 -3.18 -8.14
N ALA A 27 -10.28 -1.90 -8.17
CA ALA A 27 -9.68 -1.20 -7.04
C ALA A 27 -10.77 -0.43 -6.31
N SER A 28 -10.78 -0.47 -4.97
CA SER A 28 -11.77 0.24 -4.17
C SER A 28 -11.13 1.11 -3.08
N LEU A 29 -11.65 2.34 -2.98
CA LEU A 29 -11.31 3.30 -1.94
C LEU A 29 -12.54 3.48 -1.04
N GLU A 30 -12.50 2.81 0.11
CA GLU A 30 -13.58 2.81 1.08
C GLU A 30 -13.47 3.97 2.07
N HIS A 31 -14.62 4.45 2.57
CA HIS A 31 -14.64 5.53 3.56
C HIS A 31 -13.86 5.16 4.83
N GLY A 32 -13.92 3.89 5.26
CA GLY A 32 -13.18 3.41 6.43
C GLY A 32 -11.66 3.55 6.26
N ALA A 33 -11.12 3.29 5.07
CA ALA A 33 -9.71 3.45 4.76
C ALA A 33 -9.29 4.93 4.79
N ILE A 34 -10.06 5.80 4.13
CA ILE A 34 -9.82 7.25 4.15
C ILE A 34 -9.81 7.77 5.61
N THR A 35 -10.83 7.42 6.39
CA THR A 35 -10.94 7.84 7.79
C THR A 35 -9.79 7.29 8.64
N HIS A 36 -9.38 6.03 8.44
CA HIS A 36 -8.23 5.44 9.12
C HIS A 36 -6.95 6.21 8.80
N ILE A 37 -6.65 6.41 7.52
CA ILE A 37 -5.45 7.10 7.04
C ILE A 37 -5.39 8.52 7.60
N LEU A 38 -6.46 9.31 7.47
CA LEU A 38 -6.46 10.69 7.95
C LEU A 38 -6.38 10.78 9.47
N LYS A 39 -7.01 9.86 10.20
CA LYS A 39 -6.95 9.81 11.67
C LYS A 39 -5.54 9.49 12.17
N ARG A 40 -4.80 8.64 11.47
CA ARG A 40 -3.47 8.15 11.90
C ARG A 40 -2.33 8.95 11.30
N HIS A 41 -2.43 9.35 10.05
CA HIS A 41 -1.36 9.92 9.24
C HIS A 41 -1.73 11.26 8.59
N GLY A 42 -2.97 11.74 8.75
CA GLY A 42 -3.38 13.05 8.23
C GLY A 42 -2.71 14.22 8.95
N VAL A 43 -2.75 15.41 8.34
CA VAL A 43 -2.09 16.65 8.83
C VAL A 43 -2.32 16.97 10.32
N ASN A 44 -3.47 16.58 10.88
CA ASN A 44 -3.84 16.84 12.28
C ASN A 44 -3.68 15.63 13.20
N SER A 45 -3.14 14.52 12.71
CA SER A 45 -3.04 13.27 13.46
C SER A 45 -2.03 13.36 14.61
N VAL A 46 -2.18 12.46 15.58
CA VAL A 46 -1.21 12.34 16.68
C VAL A 46 0.16 11.91 16.16
N ASN A 47 0.23 11.05 15.14
CA ASN A 47 1.52 10.62 14.63
C ASN A 47 2.28 11.76 13.94
N VAL A 48 1.58 12.62 13.19
CA VAL A 48 2.20 13.80 12.56
C VAL A 48 2.71 14.77 13.62
N LYS A 49 1.94 14.96 14.71
CA LYS A 49 2.41 15.72 15.89
C LYS A 49 3.65 15.10 16.55
N ASN A 50 3.86 13.80 16.39
CA ASN A 50 5.01 13.05 16.89
C ASN A 50 6.14 12.89 15.83
N GLY A 51 6.05 13.60 14.70
CA GLY A 51 7.12 13.67 13.71
C GLY A 51 6.96 12.79 12.47
N GLU A 52 5.83 12.10 12.27
CA GLU A 52 5.52 11.51 10.95
C GLU A 52 5.22 12.60 9.91
N SER A 53 5.54 12.32 8.65
CA SER A 53 5.14 13.19 7.56
C SER A 53 3.66 12.97 7.20
N PRO A 54 2.90 14.04 6.92
CA PRO A 54 1.47 13.93 6.73
C PRO A 54 1.09 13.31 5.38
N ILE A 55 -0.02 12.58 5.40
CA ILE A 55 -0.80 12.19 4.24
C ILE A 55 -1.93 13.20 4.04
N THR A 56 -2.06 13.68 2.81
CA THR A 56 -3.10 14.62 2.40
C THR A 56 -4.23 13.90 1.66
N TYR A 57 -5.33 14.60 1.40
CA TYR A 57 -6.39 14.08 0.51
C TYR A 57 -5.88 13.85 -0.91
N GLU A 58 -4.94 14.66 -1.39
CA GLU A 58 -4.34 14.51 -2.71
C GLU A 58 -3.46 13.25 -2.80
N ASP A 59 -2.68 12.96 -1.76
CA ASP A 59 -1.93 11.71 -1.66
C ASP A 59 -2.89 10.49 -1.74
N ILE A 60 -4.00 10.53 -1.01
CA ILE A 60 -5.01 9.45 -1.01
C ILE A 60 -5.71 9.35 -2.37
N ALA A 61 -6.07 10.46 -2.99
CA ALA A 61 -6.73 10.46 -4.30
C ALA A 61 -5.82 9.88 -5.39
N ASN A 62 -4.50 10.09 -5.26
CA ASN A 62 -3.50 9.66 -6.22
C ASN A 62 -2.71 8.43 -5.75
N TYR A 63 -3.18 7.68 -4.76
CA TYR A 63 -2.38 6.61 -4.12
C TYR A 63 -1.83 5.58 -5.12
N ARG A 64 -2.53 5.33 -6.24
CA ARG A 64 -2.13 4.36 -7.27
C ARG A 64 -0.90 4.81 -8.06
N SER A 65 -0.66 6.12 -8.23
CA SER A 65 0.56 6.60 -8.88
C SER A 65 1.82 6.25 -8.07
N PHE A 66 1.69 6.17 -6.74
CA PHE A 66 2.78 5.69 -5.88
C PHE A 66 3.06 4.20 -6.06
N ILE A 67 2.04 3.39 -6.38
CA ILE A 67 2.23 1.98 -6.75
C ILE A 67 2.89 1.89 -8.13
N ASP A 68 2.45 2.71 -9.09
CA ASP A 68 2.98 2.75 -10.46
C ASP A 68 4.45 3.16 -10.53
N GLU A 69 4.91 3.96 -9.58
CA GLU A 69 6.28 4.47 -9.50
C GLU A 69 7.03 3.96 -8.26
N ALA A 70 6.57 2.85 -7.66
CA ALA A 70 7.20 2.27 -6.47
C ALA A 70 8.63 1.77 -6.78
N ASP A 71 9.55 2.01 -5.85
CA ASP A 71 10.93 1.50 -5.90
C ASP A 71 10.99 0.02 -5.54
N ASP A 72 10.07 -0.43 -4.68
CA ASP A 72 9.91 -1.84 -4.34
C ASP A 72 8.43 -2.17 -4.09
N VAL A 73 8.05 -3.40 -4.43
CA VAL A 73 6.71 -3.90 -4.21
C VAL A 73 6.80 -5.31 -3.65
N LEU A 74 6.21 -5.50 -2.48
CA LEU A 74 6.04 -6.81 -1.86
C LEU A 74 4.61 -7.28 -2.11
N VAL A 75 4.50 -8.44 -2.75
CA VAL A 75 3.22 -9.09 -3.03
C VAL A 75 3.16 -10.46 -2.37
N ASP A 76 1.98 -10.80 -1.86
CA ASP A 76 1.61 -12.16 -1.52
C ASP A 76 0.25 -12.51 -2.17
N ASN A 77 -0.35 -13.63 -1.77
CA ASN A 77 -1.57 -14.13 -2.38
C ASN A 77 -2.79 -13.21 -2.18
N ASN A 78 -2.77 -12.28 -1.22
CA ASN A 78 -3.88 -11.39 -0.91
C ASN A 78 -3.46 -9.93 -0.68
N HIS A 79 -2.17 -9.60 -0.57
CA HIS A 79 -1.67 -8.28 -0.22
C HIS A 79 -0.68 -7.75 -1.26
N LEU A 80 -0.74 -6.44 -1.48
CA LEU A 80 0.25 -5.66 -2.20
C LEU A 80 0.69 -4.52 -1.30
N ILE A 81 1.98 -4.43 -1.04
CA ILE A 81 2.58 -3.34 -0.27
C ILE A 81 3.65 -2.70 -1.14
N ALA A 82 3.38 -1.48 -1.57
CA ALA A 82 4.30 -0.68 -2.37
C ALA A 82 5.08 0.30 -1.49
N PHE A 83 6.37 0.42 -1.79
CA PHE A 83 7.31 1.31 -1.12
C PHE A 83 7.90 2.26 -2.15
N LYS A 84 7.79 3.57 -1.89
CA LYS A 84 8.38 4.61 -2.74
C LYS A 84 9.22 5.57 -1.91
N GLN A 85 10.48 5.76 -2.28
CA GLN A 85 11.39 6.73 -1.69
C GLN A 85 11.18 8.10 -2.33
N ILE A 86 10.90 9.12 -1.52
CA ILE A 86 10.72 10.50 -1.98
C ILE A 86 11.37 11.44 -0.97
N ASN A 87 12.41 12.18 -1.37
CA ASN A 87 12.99 13.29 -0.60
C ASN A 87 13.25 12.98 0.88
N GLY A 88 13.85 11.82 1.18
CA GLY A 88 14.12 11.39 2.56
C GLY A 88 12.92 10.81 3.33
N TYR A 89 11.81 10.56 2.65
CA TYR A 89 10.64 9.85 3.18
C TYR A 89 10.38 8.57 2.39
N ALA A 90 9.92 7.54 3.10
CA ALA A 90 9.33 6.36 2.48
C ALA A 90 7.81 6.47 2.52
N VAL A 91 7.18 6.49 1.34
CA VAL A 91 5.74 6.35 1.18
C VAL A 91 5.42 4.86 1.12
N VAL A 92 4.50 4.42 1.97
CA VAL A 92 4.00 3.05 2.01
C VAL A 92 2.54 3.05 1.64
N VAL A 93 2.16 2.20 0.68
CA VAL A 93 0.78 1.99 0.25
C VAL A 93 0.46 0.51 0.37
N GLU A 94 -0.59 0.16 1.12
CA GLU A 94 -1.04 -1.22 1.27
C GLU A 94 -2.43 -1.41 0.69
N GLN A 95 -2.56 -2.37 -0.24
CA GLN A 95 -3.82 -2.89 -0.73
C GLN A 95 -4.00 -4.35 -0.31
N ALA A 96 -5.25 -4.78 -0.14
CA ALA A 96 -5.57 -6.19 0.07
C ALA A 96 -6.79 -6.63 -0.75
N VAL A 97 -6.75 -7.87 -1.24
CA VAL A 97 -7.83 -8.55 -1.93
C VAL A 97 -8.94 -8.88 -0.95
N ASN A 98 -10.16 -8.44 -1.22
CA ASN A 98 -11.34 -8.81 -0.44
C ASN A 98 -12.17 -9.92 -1.11
N ARG A 99 -13.18 -10.44 -0.39
CA ARG A 99 -14.07 -11.50 -0.90
C ARG A 99 -14.94 -11.09 -2.10
N LYS A 100 -15.02 -9.78 -2.39
CA LYS A 100 -15.74 -9.20 -3.54
C LYS A 100 -14.83 -9.01 -4.76
N ASN A 101 -13.60 -9.54 -4.72
CA ASN A 101 -12.64 -9.46 -5.81
C ASN A 101 -12.16 -8.01 -6.07
N GLU A 102 -12.07 -7.22 -4.99
CA GLU A 102 -11.59 -5.85 -5.02
C GLU A 102 -10.23 -5.75 -4.31
N LEU A 103 -9.34 -4.93 -4.87
CA LEU A 103 -8.14 -4.39 -4.25
C LEU A 103 -8.52 -3.18 -3.40
N VAL A 104 -8.68 -3.42 -2.11
CA VAL A 104 -9.09 -2.37 -1.17
C VAL A 104 -7.84 -1.68 -0.64
N LEU A 105 -7.76 -0.35 -0.74
CA LEU A 105 -6.74 0.41 -0.01
C LEU A 105 -6.94 0.19 1.50
N LYS A 106 -5.92 -0.32 2.18
CA LYS A 106 -5.95 -0.59 3.63
C LYS A 106 -5.38 0.58 4.41
N THR A 107 -4.21 1.06 4.00
CA THR A 107 -3.56 2.22 4.59
C THR A 107 -2.58 2.84 3.61
N MET A 108 -2.19 4.08 3.91
CA MET A 108 -1.13 4.82 3.27
C MET A 108 -0.48 5.71 4.33
N PHE A 109 0.85 5.76 4.37
CA PHE A 109 1.57 6.61 5.31
C PHE A 109 2.97 6.97 4.79
N LYS A 110 3.57 8.01 5.40
CA LYS A 110 4.95 8.43 5.14
C LYS A 110 5.77 8.23 6.41
N SER A 111 6.85 7.46 6.33
CA SER A 111 7.86 7.39 7.38
C SER A 111 9.10 8.16 6.98
N ASN A 112 9.79 8.76 7.95
CA ASN A 112 11.09 9.40 7.70
C ASN A 112 12.15 8.33 7.42
N GLY A 113 13.13 8.66 6.56
CA GLY A 113 14.27 7.82 6.24
C GLY A 113 14.08 6.97 4.98
N ASP A 114 14.96 5.98 4.85
CA ASP A 114 14.99 5.04 3.74
C ASP A 114 13.86 4.00 3.86
N TYR A 115 13.20 3.65 2.76
CA TYR A 115 12.15 2.64 2.75
C TYR A 115 12.63 1.26 3.20
N LYS A 116 13.90 0.91 2.99
CA LYS A 116 14.51 -0.32 3.48
C LYS A 116 14.65 -0.34 5.00
N ASP A 117 14.69 0.84 5.61
CA ASP A 117 14.71 0.99 7.06
C ASP A 117 13.32 1.00 7.71
N ASN A 118 12.26 1.10 6.90
CA ASN A 118 10.89 1.08 7.37
C ASN A 118 10.56 -0.24 8.10
N ASN A 119 9.90 -0.13 9.25
CA ASN A 119 9.53 -1.29 10.07
C ASN A 119 8.65 -2.30 9.32
N THR A 120 7.77 -1.85 8.42
CA THR A 120 6.92 -2.71 7.60
C THR A 120 7.76 -3.50 6.61
N TYR A 121 8.70 -2.84 5.93
CA TYR A 121 9.61 -3.47 5.00
C TYR A 121 10.46 -4.55 5.70
N LYS A 122 11.12 -4.20 6.83
CA LYS A 122 11.92 -5.14 7.61
C LYS A 122 11.13 -6.36 8.06
N LYS A 123 9.94 -6.15 8.65
CA LYS A 123 9.06 -7.25 9.10
C LYS A 123 8.69 -8.22 8.00
N LEU A 124 8.46 -7.72 6.78
CA LEU A 124 8.09 -8.56 5.64
C LEU A 124 9.29 -9.30 5.04
N GLN A 125 10.49 -8.76 5.19
CA GLN A 125 11.71 -9.45 4.78
C GLN A 125 12.03 -10.60 5.76
N ASP A 126 11.79 -10.39 7.06
CA ASP A 126 12.03 -11.40 8.10
C ASP A 126 11.06 -12.59 8.02
N THR A 127 9.85 -12.39 7.45
CA THR A 127 8.86 -13.46 7.25
C THR A 127 9.03 -14.23 5.93
N LYS A 128 9.91 -13.79 5.02
CA LYS A 128 10.29 -14.62 3.88
C LYS A 128 11.09 -15.81 4.42
N PRO A 129 10.71 -17.08 4.15
CA PRO A 129 11.55 -18.19 4.55
C PRO A 129 12.93 -17.97 3.97
N SER A 130 13.97 -18.07 4.81
CA SER A 130 15.35 -18.11 4.36
C SER A 130 15.39 -19.07 3.18
N LYS A 131 15.65 -18.55 1.98
CA LYS A 131 15.98 -19.41 0.85
C LYS A 131 17.20 -20.17 1.33
N GLY A 132 17.01 -21.45 1.65
CA GLY A 132 18.10 -22.36 1.92
C GLY A 132 19.14 -22.14 0.84
N GLN A 133 20.28 -21.61 1.26
CA GLN A 133 21.48 -21.53 0.43
C GLN A 133 21.87 -22.96 0.00
N PRO A 134 22.51 -23.10 -1.17
CA PRO A 134 22.62 -24.34 -1.94
C PRO A 134 23.17 -25.55 -1.17
#